data_AF-A0A1H9QEA2-F1
#
_entry.id   AF-A0A1H9QEA2-F1
#
_cell.length_a   1.000
_cell.length_b   1.000
_cell.length_c   1.000
_cell.angle_alpha   90.00
_cell.angle_beta   90.00
_cell.angle_gamma   90.00
#
_symmetry.space_group_name_H-M   'P 1'
#
loop_
_entity.id
_entity.type
_entity.pdbx_description
1 polymer ?
#
loop_
_entity_poly.entity_id
_entity_poly.type
_entity_poly.pdbx_seq_one_letter_code
_entity_poly.pdbx_strand_id
1 'polypeptide(L)'
;MTEVKLSRVESVFEELEYPVTNDRAATELADVTLLLADGERNLGALIERSETDRFESAADLGSELNNVLPREAVGEPYQSEGEG
;
A
#
# COMPACT_ATOMS: atom_id res chain seq x y z
N MET A 1 -11.12 7.64 10.51
CA MET A 1 -10.48 6.33 10.39
C MET A 1 -11.16 5.53 9.30
N THR A 2 -10.48 5.38 8.18
CA THR A 2 -10.95 4.64 6.99
C THR A 2 -10.17 3.35 6.88
N GLU A 3 -10.84 2.21 6.72
CA GLU A 3 -10.18 0.90 6.61
C GLU A 3 -10.25 0.38 5.16
N VAL A 4 -9.10 -0.03 4.62
CA VAL A 4 -9.00 -0.55 3.24
C VAL A 4 -8.17 -1.82 3.21
N LYS A 5 -8.61 -2.80 2.42
CA LYS A 5 -7.85 -4.03 2.18
C LYS A 5 -6.75 -3.77 1.16
N LEU A 6 -5.62 -4.48 1.27
CA LEU A 6 -4.53 -4.40 0.28
C LEU A 6 -5.02 -4.58 -1.16
N SER A 7 -5.92 -5.52 -1.42
CA SER A 7 -6.49 -5.73 -2.76
C SER A 7 -7.36 -4.58 -3.30
N ARG A 8 -7.69 -3.59 -2.46
CA ARG A 8 -8.50 -2.40 -2.81
C ARG A 8 -7.79 -1.08 -2.55
N VAL A 9 -6.53 -1.13 -2.07
CA VAL A 9 -5.77 0.08 -1.74
C VAL A 9 -5.52 0.96 -2.97
N GLU A 10 -5.42 0.34 -4.16
CA GLU A 10 -5.22 1.07 -5.41
C GLU A 10 -6.29 2.15 -5.65
N SER A 11 -7.56 1.86 -5.34
CA SER A 11 -8.61 2.89 -5.49
C SER A 11 -8.39 4.10 -4.60
N VAL A 12 -7.83 3.92 -3.40
CA VAL A 12 -7.49 5.04 -2.50
C VAL A 12 -6.34 5.85 -3.09
N PHE A 13 -5.37 5.18 -3.71
CA PHE A 13 -4.26 5.86 -4.37
C PHE A 13 -4.72 6.64 -5.60
N GLU A 14 -5.70 6.15 -6.35
CA GLU A 14 -6.28 6.85 -7.50
C GLU A 14 -7.00 8.16 -7.11
N GLU A 15 -7.41 8.31 -5.85
CA GLU A 15 -8.03 9.55 -5.35
C GLU A 15 -7.01 10.68 -5.08
N LEU A 16 -5.70 10.37 -5.06
CA LEU A 16 -4.66 11.37 -4.85
C LEU A 16 -4.34 12.16 -6.13
N GLU A 17 -3.93 13.42 -5.95
CA GLU A 17 -3.48 14.26 -7.07
C GLU A 17 -2.00 14.03 -7.37
N TYR A 18 -1.72 13.42 -8.52
CA TYR A 18 -0.36 13.17 -8.99
C TYR A 18 0.18 14.31 -9.84
N PRO A 19 1.50 14.54 -9.81
CA PRO A 19 2.50 13.84 -8.97
C PRO A 19 2.54 14.32 -7.50
N VAL A 20 2.57 13.38 -6.55
CA VAL A 20 2.48 13.62 -5.10
C VAL A 20 3.79 13.28 -4.37
N THR A 21 4.19 14.06 -3.38
CA THR A 21 5.38 13.79 -2.56
C THR A 21 5.07 12.74 -1.48
N ASN A 22 6.11 12.02 -1.04
CA ASN A 22 6.01 11.02 0.01
C ASN A 22 5.33 11.55 1.28
N ASP A 23 5.86 12.64 1.83
CA ASP A 23 5.33 13.33 3.02
C ASP A 23 3.84 13.72 2.88
N ARG A 24 3.45 14.16 1.68
CA ARG A 24 2.07 14.56 1.41
C ARG A 24 1.17 13.34 1.32
N ALA A 25 1.56 12.32 0.55
CA ALA A 25 0.81 11.08 0.48
C ALA A 25 0.67 10.42 1.86
N ALA A 26 1.74 10.40 2.65
CA ALA A 26 1.74 9.92 4.02
C ALA A 26 0.72 10.67 4.90
N THR A 27 0.71 12.00 4.82
CA THR A 27 -0.22 12.84 5.58
C THR A 27 -1.67 12.59 5.17
N GLU A 28 -1.97 12.54 3.87
CA GLU A 28 -3.32 12.29 3.36
C GLU A 28 -3.82 10.88 3.74
N LEU A 29 -2.90 9.91 3.78
CA LEU A 29 -3.19 8.50 4.10
C LEU A 29 -3.00 8.17 5.59
N ALA A 30 -2.68 9.14 6.44
CA ALA A 30 -2.43 8.92 7.87
C ALA A 30 -3.69 8.49 8.64
N ASP A 31 -4.89 8.80 8.12
CA ASP A 31 -6.16 8.35 8.71
C ASP A 31 -6.65 7.01 8.11
N VAL A 32 -5.89 6.42 7.19
CA VAL A 32 -6.23 5.17 6.50
C VAL A 32 -5.49 3.99 7.12
N THR A 33 -6.25 2.96 7.49
CA THR A 33 -5.76 1.69 8.00
C THR A 33 -5.78 0.64 6.89
N LEU A 34 -4.61 0.10 6.58
CA LEU A 34 -4.41 -1.01 5.65
C LEU A 34 -4.64 -2.35 6.36
N LEU A 35 -5.64 -3.09 5.90
CA LEU A 35 -5.94 -4.46 6.35
C LEU A 35 -5.12 -5.45 5.53
N LEU A 36 -4.29 -6.22 6.22
CA LEU A 36 -3.35 -7.22 5.72
C LEU A 36 -3.76 -8.61 6.21
N ALA A 37 -3.12 -9.66 5.69
CA ALA A 37 -3.40 -11.03 6.13
C ALA A 37 -2.92 -11.30 7.57
N ASP A 38 -1.81 -10.67 7.96
CA ASP A 38 -1.18 -10.79 9.29
C ASP A 38 -1.78 -9.84 10.34
N GLY A 39 -2.59 -8.86 9.92
CA GLY A 39 -3.18 -7.87 10.81
C GLY A 39 -3.49 -6.56 10.10
N GLU A 40 -3.40 -5.45 10.82
CA GLU A 40 -3.66 -4.11 10.28
C GLU A 40 -2.47 -3.18 10.52
N ARG A 41 -2.22 -2.25 9.59
CA ARG A 41 -1.17 -1.24 9.72
C ARG A 41 -1.63 0.10 9.16
N ASN A 42 -1.08 1.18 9.68
CA ASN A 42 -1.36 2.52 9.16
C ASN A 42 -0.73 2.70 7.77
N LEU A 43 -1.54 3.13 6.80
CA LEU A 43 -1.11 3.28 5.42
C LEU A 43 -0.11 4.43 5.27
N GLY A 44 -0.41 5.60 5.85
CA GLY A 44 0.50 6.75 5.83
C GLY A 44 1.89 6.41 6.35
N ALA A 45 1.97 5.72 7.50
CA ALA A 45 3.24 5.31 8.09
C ALA A 45 4.03 4.28 7.24
N LEU A 46 3.35 3.50 6.39
CA LEU A 46 4.03 2.62 5.43
C LEU A 46 4.60 3.42 4.26
N ILE A 47 3.87 4.43 3.78
CA ILE A 47 4.35 5.32 2.72
C ILE A 47 5.56 6.14 3.19
N GLU A 48 5.57 6.66 4.43
CA GLU A 48 6.74 7.35 5.01
C GLU A 48 8.01 6.49 5.06
N ARG A 49 7.85 5.16 5.04
CA ARG A 49 8.96 4.21 5.05
C ARG A 49 9.48 3.88 3.64
N SER A 50 8.75 4.24 2.60
CA SER A 50 9.21 4.04 1.22
C SER A 50 10.46 4.86 0.94
N GLU A 51 11.37 4.32 0.13
CA GLU A 51 12.60 5.00 -0.27
C GLU A 51 12.36 6.09 -1.33
N THR A 52 11.15 6.10 -1.91
CA THR A 52 10.73 7.05 -2.94
C THR A 52 10.27 8.38 -2.34
N ASP A 53 10.90 9.49 -2.75
CA ASP A 53 10.54 10.86 -2.35
C ASP A 53 9.24 11.39 -2.98
N ARG A 54 8.87 10.88 -4.17
CA ARG A 54 7.73 11.35 -4.95
C ARG A 54 7.19 10.27 -5.87
N PHE A 55 5.88 10.12 -5.88
CA PHE A 55 5.19 9.17 -6.72
C PHE A 55 4.62 9.86 -7.96
N GLU A 56 4.83 9.25 -9.13
CA GLU A 56 4.31 9.77 -10.39
C GLU A 56 2.87 9.30 -10.67
N SER A 57 2.43 8.20 -10.04
CA SER A 57 1.12 7.60 -10.28
C SER A 57 0.70 6.67 -9.14
N ALA A 58 -0.59 6.31 -9.09
CA ALA A 58 -1.13 5.37 -8.11
C ALA A 58 -0.45 3.99 -8.17
N ALA A 59 -0.13 3.51 -9.38
CA ALA A 59 0.59 2.25 -9.57
C ALA A 59 2.02 2.30 -9.00
N ASP A 60 2.69 3.44 -9.12
CA ASP A 60 4.05 3.65 -8.60
C ASP A 60 4.05 3.56 -7.06
N LEU A 61 3.11 4.27 -6.44
CA LEU A 61 2.89 4.25 -5.00
C LEU A 61 2.50 2.85 -4.51
N GLY A 62 1.63 2.14 -5.24
CA GLY A 62 1.28 0.76 -4.94
C GLY A 62 2.46 -0.21 -5.04
N SER A 63 3.36 -0.03 -6.00
CA SER A 63 4.58 -0.83 -6.11
C SER A 63 5.50 -0.64 -4.91
N GLU A 64 5.71 0.62 -4.52
CA GLU A 64 6.56 0.99 -3.39
C GLU A 64 5.98 0.49 -2.06
N LEU A 65 4.65 0.56 -1.88
CA LEU A 65 3.99 -0.05 -0.73
C LEU A 65 4.27 -1.56 -0.65
N ASN A 66 4.17 -2.28 -1.78
CA ASN A 66 4.46 -3.73 -1.81
C ASN A 66 5.93 -4.04 -1.49
N ASN A 67 6.85 -3.11 -1.78
CA ASN A 67 8.27 -3.24 -1.43
C ASN A 67 8.50 -3.11 0.08
N VAL A 68 7.79 -2.16 0.72
CA VAL A 68 7.86 -1.94 2.18
C VAL A 68 7.17 -3.07 2.97
N LEU A 69 6.14 -3.69 2.41
CA LEU A 69 5.38 -4.74 3.08
C LEU A 69 6.20 -6.04 3.22
N PRO A 70 6.21 -6.66 4.41
CA PRO A 70 6.82 -7.98 4.56
C PRO A 70 6.02 -9.01 3.77
N ARG A 71 6.71 -10.00 3.20
CA ARG A 71 6.13 -11.06 2.36
C ARG A 71 4.96 -11.79 3.03
N GLU A 72 5.03 -11.95 4.36
CA GLU A 72 4.00 -12.57 5.19
C GLU A 72 2.69 -11.76 5.24
N ALA A 73 2.76 -10.43 5.09
CA ALA A 73 1.60 -9.54 5.17
C ALA A 73 0.78 -9.48 3.88
N VAL A 74 1.40 -9.79 2.73
CA VAL A 74 0.76 -9.78 1.40
C VAL A 74 -0.16 -11.00 1.21
N GLY A 75 -0.10 -11.98 2.13
CA GLY A 75 -0.74 -13.28 2.01
C GLY A 75 0.09 -14.20 1.12
N GLU A 76 0.07 -15.51 1.40
CA GLU A 76 0.80 -16.48 0.59
C GLU A 76 0.39 -16.31 -0.88
N PRO A 77 1.34 -16.19 -1.83
CA PRO A 77 0.99 -16.44 -3.21
C PRO A 77 0.45 -17.86 -3.20
N TYR A 78 -0.82 -18.06 -3.56
CA TYR A 78 -1.32 -19.39 -3.87
C TYR A 78 -0.37 -19.95 -4.92
N GLN A 79 0.61 -20.74 -4.50
CA GLN A 79 1.27 -21.75 -5.31
C GLN A 79 0.21 -22.82 -5.52
N SER A 80 -0.85 -22.48 -6.26
CA SER A 80 -1.66 -23.47 -6.96
C SER A 80 -0.82 -23.95 -8.13
N GLU A 81 0.27 -24.63 -7.83
CA GLU A 81 0.79 -25.65 -8.72
C GLU A 81 -0.18 -26.81 -8.58
N GLY A 82 -1.05 -26.95 -9.59
CA GLY A 82 -1.99 -28.05 -9.69
C GLY A 82 -1.27 -29.38 -9.56
N GLU A 83 -1.79 -30.19 -8.65
CA GLU A 83 -1.61 -31.63 -8.63
C GLU A 83 -2.19 -32.22 -9.95
N GLY A 84 -1.43 -33.07 -10.66
CA GLY A 84 -1.96 -33.95 -11.70
C GLY A 84 -1.12 -34.09 -12.96
#